data_AF-A0A255PVM9-F1
#
_entry.id   AF-A0A255PVM9-F1
#
_cell.length_a   1.000
_cell.length_b   1.000
_cell.length_c   1.000
_cell.angle_alpha   90.00
_cell.angle_beta   90.00
_cell.angle_gamma   90.00
#
_symmetry.space_group_name_H-M   'P 1'
#
loop_
_entity.id
_entity.type
_entity.pdbx_description
1 polymer ?
#
loop_
_entity_poly.entity_id
_entity_poly.type
_entity_poly.pdbx_seq_one_letter_code
_entity_poly.pdbx_strand_id
1 'polypeptide(L)'
;MTHAMLAQAQLLTAIAARVGAVVIHQTDQEHTDYRAGGYTHDCYRAAWGEPPARYWLDHEEVVRRRGHLASLYESIGMGRSGREHSITFAAVAA
;
A
#
# COMPACT_ATOMS: atom_id res chain seq x y z
N MET A 1 -2.60 -1.23 -10.81
CA MET A 1 -2.66 -2.71 -10.85
C MET A 1 -4.07 -3.11 -11.23
N THR A 2 -4.31 -3.45 -12.49
CA THR A 2 -5.66 -3.38 -13.08
C THR A 2 -6.40 -4.73 -13.13
N HIS A 3 -5.75 -5.85 -12.79
CA HIS A 3 -6.35 -7.19 -13.05
C HIS A 3 -6.89 -7.93 -11.83
N ALA A 4 -6.73 -7.43 -10.59
CA ALA A 4 -7.26 -8.09 -9.39
C ALA A 4 -8.50 -7.40 -8.77
N MET A 5 -8.95 -6.27 -9.32
CA MET A 5 -10.01 -5.46 -8.68
C MET A 5 -11.43 -6.00 -8.97
N LEU A 6 -11.67 -6.59 -10.15
CA LEU A 6 -13.01 -7.01 -10.56
C LEU A 6 -13.49 -8.28 -9.85
N ALA A 7 -12.63 -9.29 -9.74
CA ALA A 7 -12.97 -10.53 -9.02
C ALA A 7 -13.16 -10.28 -7.52
N GLN A 8 -12.34 -9.41 -6.93
CA GLN A 8 -12.42 -9.04 -5.52
C GLN A 8 -13.72 -8.30 -5.20
N ALA A 9 -14.14 -7.32 -6.01
CA ALA A 9 -15.37 -6.58 -5.78
C ALA A 9 -16.62 -7.48 -5.85
N GLN A 10 -16.67 -8.40 -6.81
CA GLN A 10 -17.80 -9.31 -6.99
C GLN A 10 -17.93 -10.30 -5.83
N LEU A 11 -16.81 -10.89 -5.38
CA LEU A 11 -16.79 -11.79 -4.23
C LEU A 11 -17.22 -11.09 -2.95
N LEU A 12 -16.68 -9.90 -2.69
CA LEU A 12 -17.02 -9.12 -1.48
C LEU A 12 -18.48 -8.69 -1.47
N THR A 13 -19.07 -8.37 -2.63
CA THR A 13 -20.50 -8.05 -2.76
C THR A 13 -21.38 -9.25 -2.39
N ALA A 14 -21.02 -10.46 -2.82
CA ALA A 14 -21.78 -11.67 -2.50
C ALA A 14 -21.72 -12.00 -0.99
N ILE A 15 -20.55 -11.84 -0.37
CA ILE A 15 -20.36 -12.04 1.08
C ILE A 15 -21.18 -11.02 1.87
N ALA A 16 -21.09 -9.73 1.51
CA ALA A 16 -21.84 -8.63 2.12
C ALA A 16 -23.35 -8.92 2.17
N ALA A 17 -23.92 -9.33 1.03
CA ALA A 17 -25.34 -9.68 0.92
C ALA A 17 -25.73 -10.87 1.80
N ARG A 18 -24.86 -11.89 1.92
CA ARG A 18 -25.13 -13.07 2.73
C ARG A 18 -25.12 -12.78 4.23
N VAL A 19 -24.22 -11.93 4.69
CA VAL A 19 -24.03 -11.68 6.14
C VAL A 19 -24.75 -10.42 6.63
N GLY A 20 -25.43 -9.69 5.75
CA GLY A 20 -26.12 -8.44 6.10
C GLY A 20 -25.15 -7.32 6.51
N ALA A 21 -23.91 -7.37 6.03
CA ALA A 21 -22.87 -6.40 6.34
C ALA A 21 -22.54 -5.57 5.10
N VAL A 22 -22.18 -4.30 5.29
CA VAL A 22 -21.65 -3.45 4.21
C VAL A 22 -20.13 -3.59 4.22
N VAL A 23 -19.57 -4.15 3.15
CA VAL A 23 -18.12 -4.11 2.94
C VAL A 23 -17.78 -2.73 2.42
N ILE A 24 -17.04 -1.95 3.21
CA ILE A 24 -16.41 -0.72 2.71
C ILE A 24 -15.31 -1.18 1.75
N HIS A 25 -15.64 -1.20 0.46
CA HIS A 25 -14.65 -1.37 -0.60
C HIS A 25 -13.54 -0.35 -0.38
N GLN A 26 -12.29 -0.80 -0.58
CA GLN A 26 -11.06 0.00 -0.59
C GLN A 26 -11.36 1.50 -0.61
N THR A 27 -11.01 2.21 0.47
CA THR A 27 -10.78 3.65 0.34
C THR A 27 -9.57 3.80 -0.56
N ASP A 28 -9.84 3.71 -1.86
CA ASP A 28 -8.94 4.00 -2.98
C ASP A 28 -8.80 5.52 -3.17
N GLN A 29 -9.19 6.30 -2.16
CA GLN A 29 -8.49 7.54 -1.92
C GLN A 29 -7.11 7.16 -1.38
N GLU A 30 -6.16 7.12 -2.31
CA GLU A 30 -4.72 6.88 -2.14
C GLU A 30 -4.03 7.93 -1.24
N HIS A 31 -4.78 8.54 -0.32
CA HIS A 31 -4.24 9.33 0.77
C HIS A 31 -3.56 8.37 1.75
N THR A 32 -2.28 8.15 1.48
CA THR A 32 -1.33 7.40 2.30
C THR A 32 -0.84 8.25 3.48
N ASP A 33 -1.73 9.05 4.04
CA ASP A 33 -1.49 10.00 5.13
C ASP A 33 -2.12 9.51 6.44
N TYR A 34 -2.11 8.19 6.64
CA TYR A 34 -2.52 7.60 7.91
C TYR A 34 -1.86 8.35 9.08
N ARG A 35 -2.70 8.64 10.08
CA ARG A 35 -2.26 9.25 11.34
C ARG A 35 -2.94 8.54 12.50
N ALA A 36 -2.14 8.21 13.51
CA ALA A 36 -2.64 7.75 14.78
C ALA A 36 -3.61 8.79 15.38
N GLY A 37 -4.83 8.35 15.67
CA GLY A 37 -5.91 9.17 16.22
C GLY A 37 -6.71 9.92 15.15
N GLY A 38 -6.39 9.72 13.87
CA GLY A 38 -7.22 10.20 12.76
C GLY A 38 -8.44 9.30 12.50
N TYR A 39 -9.31 9.75 11.60
CA TYR A 39 -10.55 9.03 11.22
C TYR A 39 -10.29 7.57 10.83
N THR A 40 -9.28 7.33 9.99
CA THR A 40 -8.87 5.98 9.60
C THR A 40 -8.49 5.15 10.83
N HIS A 41 -7.72 5.70 11.76
CA HIS A 41 -7.37 5.00 13.00
C HIS A 41 -8.63 4.59 13.78
N ASP A 42 -9.59 5.50 13.93
CA ASP A 42 -10.86 5.22 14.62
C ASP A 42 -11.69 4.15 13.93
N CYS A 43 -11.76 4.16 12.59
CA CYS A 43 -12.45 3.12 11.83
C CYS A 43 -11.82 1.74 12.07
N TYR A 44 -10.48 1.63 12.00
CA TYR A 44 -9.78 0.37 12.26
C TYR A 44 -9.96 -0.07 13.71
N ARG A 45 -9.89 0.85 14.67
CA ARG A 45 -10.12 0.58 16.09
C ARG A 45 -11.53 0.08 16.36
N ALA A 46 -12.54 0.69 15.75
CA ALA A 46 -13.93 0.28 15.92
C ALA A 46 -14.22 -1.09 15.28
N ALA A 47 -13.58 -1.40 14.15
CA ALA A 47 -13.79 -2.66 13.42
C ALA A 47 -13.01 -3.83 14.02
N TRP A 48 -11.77 -3.60 14.46
CA TRP A 48 -10.81 -4.67 14.77
C TRP A 48 -10.01 -4.46 16.07
N GLY A 49 -10.22 -3.36 16.79
CA GLY A 49 -9.43 -3.01 17.98
C GLY A 49 -8.12 -2.28 17.63
N GLU A 50 -7.26 -2.08 18.63
CA GLU A 50 -6.07 -1.25 18.49
C GLU A 50 -5.09 -1.82 17.44
N PRO A 51 -4.76 -1.05 16.38
CA PRO A 51 -3.81 -1.51 15.37
C PRO A 51 -2.38 -1.63 15.91
N PRO A 52 -1.57 -2.61 15.45
CA PRO A 52 -0.21 -2.77 15.94
C PRO A 52 0.71 -1.60 15.56
N ALA A 53 1.12 -0.78 16.53
CA ALA A 53 1.94 0.42 16.32
C ALA A 53 3.25 0.19 15.53
N ARG A 54 3.81 -1.03 15.54
CA ARG A 54 4.99 -1.38 14.73
C ARG A 54 4.77 -1.21 13.23
N TYR A 55 3.55 -1.46 12.76
CA TYR A 55 3.20 -1.49 11.32
C TYR A 55 2.31 -0.33 10.89
N TRP A 56 1.69 0.35 11.86
CA TRP A 56 0.77 1.47 11.65
C TRP A 56 1.49 2.78 11.92
N LEU A 57 2.30 3.18 10.93
CA LEU A 57 3.20 4.33 11.02
C LEU A 57 2.54 5.58 10.48
N ASP A 58 2.70 6.70 11.19
CA ASP A 58 2.27 8.01 10.71
C ASP A 58 2.93 8.38 9.37
N HIS A 59 2.23 9.21 8.61
CA HIS A 59 2.62 9.67 7.27
C HIS A 59 4.08 10.09 7.18
N GLU A 60 4.56 10.92 8.11
CA GLU A 60 5.91 11.48 8.09
C GLU A 60 6.98 10.40 8.20
N GLU A 61 6.74 9.38 9.02
CA GLU A 61 7.65 8.27 9.19
C GLU A 61 7.67 7.36 7.95
N VAL A 62 6.50 7.16 7.33
CA VAL A 62 6.41 6.45 6.05
C VAL A 62 7.19 7.20 4.96
N VAL A 63 7.01 8.52 4.85
CA VAL A 63 7.75 9.37 3.89
C VAL A 63 9.25 9.28 4.13
N ARG A 64 9.70 9.40 5.38
CA ARG A 64 11.13 9.31 5.74
C ARG A 64 11.72 7.96 5.34
N ARG A 65 11.06 6.85 5.67
CA ARG A 65 11.52 5.50 5.33
C ARG A 65 11.51 5.25 3.82
N ARG A 66 10.48 5.74 3.10
CA ARG A 66 10.43 5.67 1.64
C ARG A 66 11.56 6.44 0.98
N GLY A 67 11.90 7.63 1.49
CA GLY A 67 13.04 8.40 1.01
C GLY A 67 14.37 7.67 1.19
N HIS A 68 14.59 7.08 2.37
CA HIS A 68 15.79 6.27 2.61
C HIS A 68 15.87 5.06 1.66
N LEU A 69 14.76 4.33 1.50
CA LEU A 69 14.71 3.20 0.57
C LEU A 69 14.93 3.62 -0.89
N ALA A 70 14.38 4.77 -1.30
CA ALA A 70 14.59 5.31 -2.64
C ALA A 70 16.08 5.63 -2.88
N SER A 71 16.77 6.21 -1.90
CA SER A 71 18.21 6.47 -1.98
C SER A 71 19.04 5.18 -2.10
N LEU A 72 18.67 4.13 -1.37
CA LEU A 72 19.33 2.83 -1.50
C LEU A 72 19.13 2.22 -2.89
N TYR A 73 17.91 2.27 -3.43
CA TYR A 73 17.65 1.82 -4.81
C TYR A 73 18.45 2.62 -5.83
N GLU A 74 18.46 3.94 -5.69
CA GLU A 74 19.20 4.82 -6.59
C GLU A 74 20.71 4.53 -6.54
N SER A 75 21.27 4.20 -5.36
CA SER A 75 22.68 3.85 -5.20
C SER A 75 23.12 2.60 -5.99
N ILE A 76 22.18 1.72 -6.34
CA ILE A 76 22.43 0.54 -7.17
C ILE A 76 21.96 0.71 -8.62
N GLY A 77 21.66 1.95 -9.03
CA GLY A 77 21.22 2.27 -10.38
C GLY A 77 19.75 1.96 -10.66
N MET A 78 18.90 1.83 -9.63
CA MET A 78 17.46 1.60 -9.75
C MET A 78 16.67 2.88 -9.40
N GLY A 79 16.08 3.53 -10.39
CA GLY A 79 15.33 4.78 -10.23
C GLY A 79 13.82 4.57 -10.01
N ARG A 80 13.09 5.65 -9.71
CA ARG A 80 11.61 5.69 -9.50
C ARG A 80 11.06 4.51 -8.70
N SER A 81 11.74 4.12 -7.61
CA SER A 81 11.38 2.96 -6.80
C SER A 81 11.42 1.63 -7.57
N GLY A 82 12.45 1.44 -8.42
CA GLY A 82 12.66 0.23 -9.22
C GLY A 82 11.93 0.20 -10.55
N ARG A 83 11.28 1.29 -10.97
CA ARG A 83 10.53 1.39 -12.24
C ARG A 83 11.38 1.82 -13.43
N GLU A 84 12.67 2.06 -13.20
CA GLU A 84 13.67 2.37 -14.21
C GLU A 84 15.05 1.97 -13.68
N HIS A 85 16.02 1.84 -14.58
CA HIS A 85 17.40 1.56 -14.20
C HIS A 85 18.40 2.29 -15.10
N SER A 86 19.57 2.59 -14.57
CA SER A 86 20.74 3.06 -15.32
C SER A 86 21.74 1.93 -15.63
N ILE A 87 21.40 0.69 -15.26
CA ILE A 87 22.24 -0.49 -15.47
C ILE A 87 22.41 -0.76 -16.97
N THR A 88 23.66 -0.88 -17.41
CA THR A 88 24.02 -1.30 -18.76
C THR A 88 24.35 -2.79 -18.74
N PHE A 89 23.68 -3.57 -19.59
CA PHE A 89 23.92 -5.01 -19.71
C PHE A 89 24.89 -5.27 -20.87
N ALA A 90 25.93 -6.08 -20.63
CA ALA A 90 26.80 -6.54 -21.70
C ALA A 90 26.06 -7.55 -22.60
N ALA A 91 26.37 -7.54 -23.90
CA ALA A 91 25.91 -8.59 -24.79
C ALA A 91 26.53 -9.92 -24.37
N VAL A 92 25.73 -11.00 -24.45
CA VAL A 92 26.27 -12.35 -24.31
C VAL A 92 27.11 -12.63 -25.56
N ALA A 93 28.37 -13.06 -25.37
CA ALA A 93 29.22 -13.48 -26.49
C ALA A 93 28.57 -14.70 -27.19
N ALA A 94 28.54 -14.64 -28.52
CA ALA A 94 27.96 -15.69 -29.37
C ALA A 94 28.78 -16.98 -29.35
#